data_AF-C6WWR9-F1
#
_entry.id   AF-C6WWR9-F1
#
_cell.length_a   1.000
_cell.length_b   1.000
_cell.length_c   1.000
_cell.angle_alpha   90.00
_cell.angle_beta   90.00
_cell.angle_gamma   90.00
#
_symmetry.space_group_name_H-M   'P 1'
#
loop_
_entity.id
_entity.type
_entity.pdbx_description
1 polymer ?
#
loop_
_entity_poly.entity_id
_entity_poly.type
_entity_poly.pdbx_seq_one_letter_code
_entity_poly.pdbx_strand_id
1 'polypeptide(L)'
;MTDTTHKQDELRKFFKTQLDELLEMSDEEILEGSDPEVLKIEGMAMIAAAKAKIGGRRMAAAKAAMANRKVSTSPIISAVNIDDARAYLQAAANDSRITIAARSLGEMSDADIIRMYTQLNKLQQDISGSK
;
A
#
# COMPACT_ATOMS: atom_id res chain seq x y z
N MET A 1 45.15 15.89 -17.84
CA MET A 1 44.00 14.95 -17.83
C MET A 1 44.34 13.57 -17.28
N THR A 2 45.47 13.39 -16.56
CA THR A 2 45.96 12.08 -16.09
C THR A 2 45.85 11.87 -14.56
N ASP A 3 45.72 12.94 -13.79
CA ASP A 3 45.75 12.91 -12.32
C ASP A 3 44.46 12.33 -11.70
N THR A 4 43.30 12.56 -12.32
CA THR A 4 42.02 11.99 -11.87
C THR A 4 41.92 10.49 -12.11
N THR A 5 42.48 9.99 -13.20
CA THR A 5 42.47 8.56 -13.53
C THR A 5 43.37 7.78 -12.56
N HIS A 6 44.57 8.29 -12.28
CA HIS A 6 45.49 7.69 -11.32
C HIS A 6 44.88 7.60 -9.90
N LYS A 7 44.18 8.64 -9.44
CA LYS A 7 43.49 8.64 -8.13
C LYS A 7 42.35 7.61 -8.08
N GLN A 8 41.63 7.42 -9.18
CA GLN A 8 40.58 6.39 -9.26
C GLN A 8 41.15 4.98 -9.22
N ASP A 9 42.30 4.75 -9.84
CA ASP A 9 42.96 3.44 -9.84
C ASP A 9 43.54 3.10 -8.46
N GLU A 10 44.10 4.07 -7.74
CA GLU A 10 44.54 3.90 -6.35
C GLU A 10 43.38 3.57 -5.41
N LEU A 11 42.25 4.28 -5.55
CA LEU A 11 41.04 3.98 -4.76
C LEU A 11 40.53 2.57 -5.04
N ARG A 12 40.47 2.16 -6.32
CA ARG A 12 40.07 0.79 -6.69
C ARG A 12 41.01 -0.25 -6.10
N LYS A 13 42.32 0.00 -6.14
CA LYS A 13 43.32 -0.89 -5.55
C LYS A 13 43.15 -0.99 -4.03
N PHE A 14 42.95 0.13 -3.34
CA PHE A 14 42.68 0.15 -1.91
C PHE A 14 41.43 -0.66 -1.55
N PHE A 15 40.30 -0.42 -2.23
CA PHE A 15 39.07 -1.20 -1.98
C PHE A 15 39.25 -2.68 -2.29
N LYS A 16 39.99 -3.01 -3.34
CA LYS A 16 40.27 -4.39 -3.70
C LYS A 16 41.12 -5.07 -2.61
N THR A 17 42.17 -4.42 -2.12
CA THR A 17 43.00 -4.94 -1.03
C THR A 17 42.20 -5.13 0.25
N GLN A 18 41.39 -4.14 0.67
CA GLN A 18 40.52 -4.30 1.84
C GLN A 18 39.49 -5.43 1.68
N LEU A 19 38.94 -5.60 0.48
CA LEU A 19 37.99 -6.67 0.21
C LEU A 19 38.67 -8.03 0.23
N ASP A 20 39.85 -8.14 -0.39
CA ASP A 20 40.63 -9.37 -0.42
C ASP A 20 41.03 -9.76 1.02
N GLU A 21 41.45 -8.81 1.87
CA GLU A 21 41.72 -9.04 3.30
C GLU A 21 40.48 -9.53 4.07
N LEU A 22 39.32 -8.90 3.87
CA LEU A 22 38.07 -9.31 4.51
C LEU A 22 37.60 -10.70 4.07
N LEU A 23 37.91 -11.12 2.83
CA LEU A 23 37.57 -12.44 2.32
C LEU A 23 38.55 -13.53 2.78
N GLU A 24 39.78 -13.14 3.13
CA GLU A 24 40.81 -14.06 3.65
C GLU A 24 40.70 -14.27 5.18
N MET A 25 40.01 -13.39 5.91
CA MET A 25 39.75 -13.57 7.34
C MET A 25 39.01 -14.89 7.62
N SER A 26 39.41 -15.57 8.69
CA SER A 26 38.69 -16.77 9.13
C SER A 26 37.35 -16.41 9.78
N ASP A 27 36.40 -17.34 9.77
CA ASP A 27 35.12 -17.16 10.48
C ASP A 27 35.34 -16.86 11.97
N GLU A 28 36.41 -17.38 12.58
CA GLU A 28 36.76 -17.14 13.99
C GLU A 28 37.23 -15.70 14.24
N GLU A 29 37.98 -15.14 13.29
CA GLU A 29 38.41 -13.73 13.32
C GLU A 29 37.24 -12.78 13.03
N ILE A 30 36.34 -13.16 12.12
CA ILE A 30 35.12 -12.39 11.79
C ILE A 30 34.14 -12.37 12.98
N LEU A 31 34.01 -13.51 13.67
CA LEU A 31 33.09 -13.64 14.80
C LEU A 31 33.70 -13.09 16.10
N GLU A 32 35.00 -12.80 16.14
CA GLU A 32 35.74 -12.34 17.34
C GLU A 32 35.47 -13.23 18.58
N GLY A 33 35.29 -14.54 18.37
CA GLY A 33 34.94 -15.49 19.43
C GLY A 33 33.48 -15.46 19.91
N SER A 34 32.60 -14.74 19.21
CA SER A 34 31.16 -14.73 19.46
C SER A 34 30.49 -15.99 18.92
N ASP A 35 29.43 -16.44 19.59
CA ASP A 35 28.62 -17.57 19.13
C ASP A 35 27.78 -17.15 17.89
N PRO A 36 27.95 -17.79 16.73
CA PRO A 36 27.22 -17.45 15.51
C PRO A 36 25.71 -17.59 15.66
N GLU A 37 25.21 -18.53 16.48
CA GLU A 37 23.77 -18.70 16.69
C GLU A 37 23.19 -17.54 17.53
N VAL A 38 23.96 -16.99 18.47
CA VAL A 38 23.55 -15.81 19.24
C VAL A 38 23.43 -14.58 18.33
N LEU A 39 24.44 -14.33 17.50
CA LEU A 39 24.44 -13.20 16.56
C LEU A 39 23.29 -13.28 15.55
N LYS A 40 22.99 -14.50 15.09
CA LYS A 40 21.87 -14.75 14.18
C LYS A 40 20.52 -14.47 14.83
N ILE A 41 20.33 -14.91 16.08
CA ILE A 41 19.11 -14.63 16.84
C ILE A 41 18.93 -13.12 17.02
N GLU A 42 20.00 -12.41 17.39
CA GLU A 42 19.99 -10.95 17.55
C GLU A 42 19.66 -10.23 16.24
N GLY A 43 20.33 -10.62 15.14
CA GLY A 43 20.07 -10.07 13.81
C GLY A 43 18.62 -10.30 13.36
N MET A 44 18.07 -11.50 13.61
CA MET A 44 16.67 -11.79 13.31
C MET A 44 15.71 -10.94 14.16
N ALA A 45 16.00 -10.75 15.44
CA ALA A 45 15.21 -9.90 16.33
C ALA A 45 15.20 -8.43 15.85
N MET A 46 16.36 -7.91 15.43
CA MET A 46 16.49 -6.56 14.88
C MET A 46 15.64 -6.39 13.60
N ILE A 47 15.71 -7.35 12.68
CA ILE A 47 14.91 -7.33 11.45
C ILE A 47 13.41 -7.39 11.77
N ALA A 48 13.00 -8.25 12.71
CA ALA A 48 11.61 -8.37 13.13
C ALA A 48 11.08 -7.05 13.73
N ALA A 49 11.85 -6.41 14.61
CA ALA A 49 11.51 -5.11 15.20
C ALA A 49 11.37 -4.01 14.13
N ALA A 50 12.30 -3.97 13.16
CA ALA A 50 12.24 -3.03 12.05
C ALA A 50 10.97 -3.24 11.19
N LYS A 51 10.64 -4.49 10.86
CA LYS A 51 9.41 -4.84 10.13
C LYS A 51 8.16 -4.42 10.89
N ALA A 52 8.09 -4.69 12.19
CA ALA A 52 6.97 -4.28 13.04
C ALA A 52 6.77 -2.75 13.05
N LYS A 53 7.85 -1.98 13.17
CA LYS A 53 7.81 -0.51 13.14
C LYS A 53 7.29 0.03 11.81
N ILE A 54 7.74 -0.54 10.69
CA ILE A 54 7.25 -0.17 9.35
C ILE A 54 5.76 -0.53 9.20
N GLY A 55 5.37 -1.73 9.63
CA GLY A 55 3.98 -2.17 9.64
C GLY A 55 3.07 -1.23 10.45
N GLY A 56 3.50 -0.83 11.64
CA GLY A 56 2.80 0.16 12.47
C GLY A 56 2.63 1.51 11.78
N ARG A 57 3.68 2.01 11.12
CA ARG A 57 3.62 3.26 10.34
C ARG A 57 2.61 3.16 9.18
N ARG A 58 2.62 2.05 8.43
CA ARG A 58 1.65 1.81 7.34
C ARG A 58 0.22 1.78 7.86
N MET A 59 0.00 1.09 8.99
CA MET A 59 -1.32 1.00 9.61
C MET A 59 -1.81 2.36 10.13
N ALA A 60 -0.93 3.14 10.75
CA ALA A 60 -1.24 4.50 11.22
C ALA A 60 -1.61 5.41 10.04
N ALA A 61 -0.85 5.36 8.94
CA ALA A 61 -1.16 6.10 7.72
C ALA A 61 -2.51 5.69 7.12
N ALA A 62 -2.81 4.40 7.06
CA ALA A 62 -4.10 3.91 6.58
C ALA A 62 -5.26 4.36 7.48
N LYS A 63 -5.09 4.31 8.81
CA LYS A 63 -6.08 4.81 9.76
C LYS A 63 -6.33 6.31 9.60
N ALA A 64 -5.28 7.11 9.42
CA ALA A 64 -5.39 8.54 9.17
C ALA A 64 -6.09 8.83 7.83
N ALA A 65 -5.76 8.10 6.77
CA ALA A 65 -6.43 8.21 5.48
C ALA A 65 -7.93 7.87 5.58
N MET A 66 -8.30 6.81 6.30
CA MET A 66 -9.71 6.47 6.53
C MET A 66 -10.44 7.51 7.37
N ALA A 67 -9.80 8.07 8.41
CA ALA A 67 -10.38 9.14 9.22
C ALA A 67 -10.67 10.38 8.36
N ASN A 68 -9.72 10.82 7.54
CA ASN A 68 -9.92 11.94 6.61
C ASN A 68 -11.03 11.64 5.58
N ARG A 69 -11.13 10.39 5.10
CA ARG A 69 -12.18 10.00 4.17
C ARG A 69 -13.58 10.09 4.80
N LYS A 70 -13.73 9.70 6.07
CA LYS A 70 -15.00 9.87 6.81
C LYS A 70 -15.42 11.33 6.92
N VAL A 71 -14.48 12.26 7.12
CA VAL A 71 -14.79 13.71 7.19
C VAL A 71 -15.20 14.25 5.82
N SER A 72 -14.61 13.76 4.73
CA SER A 72 -14.99 14.15 3.36
C SER A 72 -16.28 13.50 2.83
N THR A 73 -16.78 12.47 3.51
CA THR A 73 -18.06 11.83 3.17
C THR A 73 -19.16 12.42 4.06
N SER A 74 -19.32 13.75 3.99
CA SER A 74 -20.57 14.35 4.47
C SER A 74 -21.71 13.68 3.68
N PRO A 75 -22.78 13.20 4.33
CA PRO A 75 -23.84 12.53 3.63
C PRO A 75 -24.50 13.57 2.71
N ILE A 76 -24.33 13.40 1.40
CA ILE A 76 -25.25 13.98 0.41
C ILE A 76 -26.55 13.18 0.56
N ILE A 77 -27.23 13.31 1.70
CA ILE A 77 -28.56 12.73 1.94
C ILE A 77 -29.64 13.74 1.55
N SER A 78 -29.29 15.00 1.29
CA SER A 78 -30.26 16.09 1.17
C SER A 78 -30.84 16.35 -0.22
N ALA A 79 -30.69 15.48 -1.22
CA ALA A 79 -31.30 15.73 -2.54
C ALA A 79 -31.67 14.50 -3.39
N VAL A 80 -31.55 13.27 -2.87
CA VAL A 80 -31.88 12.07 -3.66
C VAL A 80 -33.20 11.51 -3.16
N ASN A 81 -34.23 11.57 -4.01
CA ASN A 81 -35.50 10.90 -3.77
C ASN A 81 -35.27 9.38 -3.79
N ILE A 82 -35.66 8.70 -2.70
CA ILE A 82 -35.44 7.26 -2.51
C ILE A 82 -36.16 6.45 -3.59
N ASP A 83 -37.35 6.89 -4.00
CA ASP A 83 -38.15 6.20 -5.03
C ASP A 83 -37.46 6.25 -6.39
N ASP A 84 -36.89 7.42 -6.75
CA ASP A 84 -36.16 7.61 -8.01
C ASP A 84 -34.85 6.79 -8.01
N ALA A 85 -34.14 6.75 -6.88
CA ALA A 85 -32.94 5.93 -6.72
C ALA A 85 -33.24 4.43 -6.85
N ARG A 86 -34.38 3.97 -6.28
CA ARG A 86 -34.81 2.58 -6.36
C ARG A 86 -35.20 2.20 -7.79
N ALA A 87 -35.95 3.05 -8.48
CA ALA A 87 -36.30 2.85 -9.89
C ALA A 87 -35.05 2.80 -10.79
N TYR A 88 -34.07 3.69 -10.54
CA TYR A 88 -32.81 3.71 -11.28
C TYR A 88 -32.01 2.42 -11.10
N LEU A 89 -31.88 1.93 -9.86
CA LEU A 89 -31.17 0.69 -9.59
C LEU A 89 -31.87 -0.54 -10.17
N GLN A 90 -33.21 -0.57 -10.19
CA GLN A 90 -33.97 -1.63 -10.87
C GLN A 90 -33.75 -1.62 -12.38
N ALA A 91 -33.69 -0.44 -13.00
CA ALA A 91 -33.38 -0.32 -14.43
C ALA A 91 -31.93 -0.77 -14.72
N ALA A 92 -30.98 -0.34 -13.89
CA ALA A 92 -29.57 -0.71 -13.99
C ALA A 92 -29.32 -2.20 -13.75
N ALA A 93 -30.09 -2.86 -12.86
CA ALA A 93 -30.02 -4.29 -12.64
C ALA A 93 -30.41 -5.12 -13.88
N ASN A 94 -31.22 -4.54 -14.76
CA ASN A 94 -31.64 -5.16 -16.01
C ASN A 94 -30.75 -4.74 -17.21
N ASP A 95 -29.74 -3.88 -17.00
CA ASP A 95 -28.79 -3.48 -18.05
C ASP A 95 -27.62 -4.47 -18.10
N SER A 96 -27.37 -5.07 -19.27
CA SER A 96 -26.25 -5.97 -19.54
C SER A 96 -24.85 -5.38 -19.24
N ARG A 97 -24.73 -4.05 -19.18
CA ARG A 97 -23.47 -3.34 -18.94
C ARG A 97 -23.12 -3.22 -17.46
N ILE A 98 -24.07 -3.48 -16.56
CA ILE A 98 -23.92 -3.25 -15.13
C ILE A 98 -24.19 -4.57 -14.41
N THR A 99 -23.15 -5.13 -13.77
CA THR A 99 -23.33 -6.29 -12.90
C THR A 99 -23.55 -5.82 -11.47
N ILE A 100 -24.78 -5.88 -11.00
CA ILE A 100 -25.12 -5.59 -9.60
C ILE A 100 -25.08 -6.90 -8.80
N ALA A 101 -24.16 -7.00 -7.84
CA ALA A 101 -23.99 -8.22 -7.03
C ALA A 101 -25.17 -8.49 -6.08
N ALA A 102 -25.97 -7.47 -5.75
CA ALA A 102 -27.15 -7.59 -4.89
C ALA A 102 -28.41 -7.86 -5.74
N ARG A 103 -28.83 -9.13 -5.85
CA ARG A 103 -30.05 -9.52 -6.58
C ARG A 103 -31.35 -9.15 -5.86
N SER A 104 -31.30 -8.76 -4.58
CA SER A 104 -32.48 -8.43 -3.76
C SER A 104 -32.51 -6.94 -3.39
N LEU A 105 -32.65 -6.06 -4.40
CA LEU A 105 -32.86 -4.62 -4.19
C LEU A 105 -34.05 -4.28 -3.27
N GLY A 106 -35.03 -5.18 -3.16
CA GLY A 106 -36.19 -5.04 -2.29
C GLY A 106 -35.92 -5.26 -0.79
N GLU A 107 -34.80 -5.89 -0.43
CA GLU A 107 -34.41 -6.16 0.97
C GLU A 107 -33.36 -5.18 1.51
N MET A 108 -32.92 -4.23 0.68
CA MET A 108 -31.91 -3.24 1.06
C MET A 108 -32.50 -2.10 1.88
N SER A 109 -31.72 -1.62 2.84
CA SER A 109 -32.05 -0.40 3.58
C SER A 109 -32.00 0.82 2.67
N ASP A 110 -32.81 1.85 2.94
CA ASP A 110 -32.83 3.08 2.16
C ASP A 110 -31.46 3.77 2.10
N ALA A 111 -30.68 3.65 3.19
CA ALA A 111 -29.31 4.15 3.25
C ALA A 111 -28.37 3.42 2.26
N ASP A 112 -28.54 2.11 2.10
CA ASP A 112 -27.74 1.33 1.14
C ASP A 112 -28.17 1.61 -0.30
N ILE A 113 -29.46 1.85 -0.56
CA ILE A 113 -29.99 2.27 -1.88
C ILE A 113 -29.34 3.59 -2.31
N ILE A 114 -29.35 4.61 -1.44
CA ILE A 114 -28.71 5.91 -1.72
C ILE A 114 -27.20 5.74 -1.95
N ARG A 115 -26.54 4.90 -1.16
CA ARG A 115 -25.11 4.63 -1.33
C ARG A 115 -24.80 3.99 -2.69
N MET A 116 -25.56 2.98 -3.12
CA MET A 116 -25.33 2.34 -4.42
C MET A 116 -25.65 3.27 -5.59
N TYR A 117 -26.74 4.04 -5.50
CA TYR A 117 -27.09 5.05 -6.49
C TYR A 117 -25.97 6.08 -6.69
N THR A 118 -25.44 6.63 -5.59
CA THR A 118 -24.35 7.62 -5.65
C THR A 118 -23.04 7.02 -6.17
N GLN A 119 -22.74 5.76 -5.86
CA GLN A 119 -21.57 5.05 -6.39
C GLN A 119 -21.68 4.82 -7.90
N LEU A 120 -22.84 4.38 -8.39
CA LEU A 120 -23.10 4.17 -9.82
C LEU A 120 -23.00 5.48 -10.62
N ASN A 121 -23.59 6.56 -10.11
CA ASN A 121 -23.50 7.87 -10.75
C ASN A 121 -22.06 8.38 -10.84
N LYS A 122 -21.25 8.20 -9.78
CA LYS A 122 -19.82 8.56 -9.82
C LYS A 122 -19.06 7.73 -10.86
N LEU A 123 -19.29 6.42 -10.89
CA LEU A 123 -18.63 5.55 -11.87
C LEU A 123 -18.97 5.95 -13.30
N GLN A 124 -20.23 6.33 -13.56
CA GLN A 124 -20.68 6.79 -14.87
C GLN A 124 -20.08 8.16 -15.25
N GLN A 125 -19.92 9.07 -14.28
CA GLN A 125 -19.23 10.35 -14.48
C GLN A 125 -17.74 10.15 -14.78
N ASP A 126 -17.06 9.25 -14.06
CA ASP A 126 -15.65 8.93 -14.30
C ASP A 126 -15.44 8.30 -15.68
N ILE A 127 -16.35 7.43 -16.12
CA ILE A 127 -16.32 6.81 -17.46
C ILE A 127 -16.59 7.85 -18.56
N SER A 128 -17.52 8.79 -18.33
CA SER A 128 -17.89 9.81 -19.33
C SER A 128 -16.93 11.00 -19.38
N GLY A 129 -16.20 11.28 -18.29
CA GLY A 129 -15.13 12.29 -18.23
C GLY A 129 -13.77 11.82 -18.74
N SER A 130 -13.64 10.54 -19.14
CA SER A 130 -12.41 9.97 -19.71
C SER A 130 -12.35 10.07 -21.24
N LYS A 131 -12.94 11.11 -21.84
CA LYS A 131 -12.91 11.37 -23.28
C LYS A 131 -12.11 12.60 -23.63
#